data_AF-A0A839IAB6-F1
#
_entry.id   AF-A0A839IAB6-F1
#
_cell.length_a   1.000
_cell.length_b   1.000
_cell.length_c   1.000
_cell.angle_alpha   90.00
_cell.angle_beta   90.00
_cell.angle_gamma   90.00
#
_symmetry.space_group_name_H-M   'P 1'
#
loop_
_entity.id
_entity.type
_entity.pdbx_description
1 polymer ?
#
loop_
_entity_poly.entity_id
_entity_poly.type
_entity_poly.pdbx_seq_one_letter_code
_entity_poly.pdbx_strand_id
1 'polypeptide(L)'
;MKHLPANKYLAGISNVFIMLLPVSLISSFCLLASNGASLFEWREVSSELKIISSLIAQLFPVLLVVFFSQYLASLHKQPVVAVITSSVLLYFIICFQWELFHDGSVIPINFPFAILIPIIVSFFYQYLQLWSVFKDSHLPNVVERSINLVISVCLVSSLIVCL
;
A
#
# COMPACT_ATOMS: atom_id res chain seq x y z
N MET A 1 -1.44 27.57 -17.60
CA MET A 1 -0.25 26.73 -17.34
C MET A 1 -0.36 25.49 -18.21
N LYS A 2 0.70 25.17 -18.97
CA LYS A 2 0.71 24.24 -20.10
C LYS A 2 0.15 22.85 -19.75
N HIS A 3 -0.73 22.35 -20.61
CA HIS A 3 -1.22 20.97 -20.64
C HIS A 3 -0.06 20.00 -20.92
N LEU A 4 0.58 19.49 -19.86
CA LEU A 4 1.18 18.16 -19.95
C LEU A 4 0.00 17.19 -20.08
N PRO A 5 -0.02 16.26 -21.06
CA PRO A 5 -0.93 15.13 -21.00
C PRO A 5 -0.59 14.40 -19.69
N ALA A 6 -1.40 14.62 -18.65
CA ALA A 6 -1.10 14.15 -17.32
C ALA A 6 -1.02 12.62 -17.38
N ASN A 7 0.19 12.08 -17.21
CA ASN A 7 0.41 10.65 -17.16
C ASN A 7 -0.54 10.08 -16.08
N LYS A 8 -1.42 9.16 -16.47
CA LYS A 8 -2.46 8.61 -15.58
C LYS A 8 -1.86 8.03 -14.30
N TYR A 9 -0.67 7.45 -14.38
CA TYR A 9 0.07 6.96 -13.21
C TYR A 9 0.49 8.10 -12.27
N LEU A 10 1.05 9.18 -12.82
CA LEU A 10 1.45 10.35 -12.03
C LEU A 10 0.25 11.05 -11.40
N ALA A 11 -0.85 11.20 -12.14
CA ALA A 11 -2.10 11.73 -11.62
C ALA A 11 -2.69 10.83 -10.51
N GLY A 12 -2.61 9.50 -10.70
CA GLY A 12 -3.02 8.52 -9.70
C GLY A 12 -2.23 8.62 -8.41
N ILE A 13 -0.89 8.66 -8.51
CA ILE A 13 0.00 8.83 -7.36
C ILE A 13 -0.33 10.12 -6.62
N SER A 14 -0.44 11.25 -7.32
CA SER A 14 -0.78 12.55 -6.72
C SER A 14 -2.12 12.51 -5.98
N ASN A 15 -3.15 11.89 -6.57
CA ASN A 15 -4.45 11.75 -5.91
C ASN A 15 -4.37 10.91 -4.63
N VAL A 16 -3.60 9.83 -4.65
CA VAL A 16 -3.38 9.00 -3.45
C VAL A 16 -2.63 9.78 -2.37
N PHE A 17 -1.61 10.55 -2.74
CA PHE A 17 -0.92 11.42 -1.78
C PHE A 17 -1.87 12.44 -1.13
N ILE A 18 -2.76 13.06 -1.92
CA ILE A 18 -3.78 13.97 -1.40
C ILE A 18 -4.71 13.26 -0.41
N MET A 19 -5.12 12.02 -0.74
CA MET A 19 -5.96 11.21 0.14
C MET A 19 -5.25 10.82 1.45
N LEU A 20 -3.92 10.74 1.46
CA LEU A 20 -3.11 10.40 2.62
C LEU A 20 -2.66 11.61 3.46
N LEU A 21 -2.84 12.84 2.97
CA LEU A 21 -2.53 14.06 3.74
C LEU A 21 -3.15 14.11 5.14
N PRO A 22 -4.41 13.69 5.36
CA PRO A 22 -4.97 13.67 6.71
C PRO A 22 -4.17 12.80 7.68
N VAL A 23 -3.63 11.67 7.22
CA VAL A 23 -2.85 10.73 8.04
C VAL A 23 -1.54 11.37 8.49
N SER A 24 -0.82 12.04 7.58
CA SER A 24 0.42 12.74 7.91
C SER A 24 0.19 13.96 8.82
N LEU A 25 -0.94 14.66 8.65
CA LEU A 25 -1.33 15.76 9.54
C LEU A 25 -1.61 15.26 10.96
N ILE A 26 -2.39 14.17 11.12
CA ILE A 26 -2.67 13.59 12.43
C ILE A 26 -1.36 13.20 13.12
N SER A 27 -0.46 12.50 12.42
CA SER A 27 0.86 12.14 12.94
C SER A 27 1.64 13.37 13.42
N SER A 28 1.65 14.44 12.63
CA SER A 28 2.37 15.67 12.94
C SER A 28 1.77 16.41 14.15
N PHE A 29 0.43 16.42 14.26
CA PHE A 29 -0.24 16.99 15.43
C PHE A 29 0.02 16.17 16.69
N CYS A 30 0.05 14.84 16.61
CA CYS A 30 0.45 13.99 17.73
C CYS A 30 1.89 14.26 18.16
N LEU A 31 2.82 14.45 17.21
CA LEU A 31 4.21 14.80 17.51
C LEU A 31 4.30 16.19 18.17
N LEU A 32 3.55 17.16 17.67
CA LEU A 32 3.50 18.49 18.25
C LEU A 32 2.95 18.47 19.68
N ALA A 33 1.88 17.70 19.92
CA ALA A 33 1.30 17.50 21.24
C ALA A 33 2.29 16.78 22.18
N SER A 34 3.04 15.77 21.69
CA SER A 34 4.12 15.11 22.41
C SER A 34 5.19 16.11 22.87
N ASN A 35 5.65 16.96 21.95
CA ASN A 35 6.66 17.98 22.26
C ASN A 35 6.11 19.00 23.26
N GLY A 36 4.85 19.40 23.14
CA GLY A 36 4.15 20.23 24.12
C GLY A 36 4.10 19.59 25.50
N ALA A 37 3.69 18.33 25.61
CA ALA A 37 3.66 17.58 26.86
C ALA A 37 5.06 17.45 27.50
N SER A 38 6.11 17.33 26.69
CA SER A 38 7.49 17.31 27.18
C SER A 38 7.89 18.63 27.85
N LEU A 39 7.38 19.77 27.37
CA LEU A 39 7.66 21.08 27.97
C LEU A 39 6.98 21.25 29.34
N PHE A 40 5.86 20.57 29.58
CA PHE A 40 5.16 20.55 30.88
C PHE A 40 5.66 19.42 31.80
N GLU A 41 6.78 18.76 31.47
CA GLU A 41 7.35 17.63 32.20
C GLU A 41 6.45 16.38 32.30
N TRP A 42 5.41 16.28 31.47
CA TRP A 42 4.52 15.11 31.39
C TRP A 42 5.15 14.00 30.54
N ARG A 43 6.19 13.37 31.09
CA ARG A 43 7.06 12.42 30.36
C ARG A 43 6.32 11.21 29.81
N GLU A 44 5.40 10.62 30.58
CA GLU A 44 4.62 9.45 30.13
C GLU A 44 3.73 9.80 28.94
N VAL A 45 2.93 10.88 29.05
CA VAL A 45 2.04 11.35 27.98
C VAL A 45 2.82 11.73 26.72
N SER A 46 3.97 12.39 26.89
CA SER A 46 4.86 12.72 25.78
C SER A 46 5.35 11.46 25.06
N SER A 47 5.81 10.45 25.81
CA SER A 47 6.27 9.18 25.26
C SER A 47 5.18 8.45 24.47
N GLU A 48 3.98 8.33 25.04
CA GLU A 48 2.83 7.69 24.37
C GLU A 48 2.45 8.42 23.07
N LEU A 49 2.35 9.75 23.11
CA LEU A 49 2.03 10.55 21.92
C LEU A 49 3.10 10.44 20.84
N LYS A 50 4.38 10.34 21.22
CA LYS A 50 5.49 10.12 20.29
C LYS A 50 5.41 8.74 19.63
N ILE A 51 5.08 7.71 20.39
CA ILE A 51 4.87 6.36 19.86
C ILE A 51 3.70 6.35 18.88
N ILE A 52 2.55 6.92 19.27
CA ILE A 52 1.36 7.01 18.41
C ILE A 52 1.70 7.75 17.11
N SER A 53 2.37 8.90 17.19
CA SER A 53 2.82 9.65 16.02
C SER A 53 3.70 8.79 15.10
N SER A 54 4.69 8.09 15.66
CA SER A 54 5.58 7.23 14.88
C SER A 54 4.81 6.11 14.18
N LEU A 55 3.88 5.44 14.86
CA LEU A 55 3.07 4.38 14.28
C LEU A 55 2.21 4.90 13.11
N ILE A 56 1.58 6.07 13.27
CA ILE A 56 0.77 6.69 12.20
C ILE A 56 1.65 7.04 11.00
N ALA A 57 2.85 7.60 11.23
CA ALA A 57 3.79 7.89 10.15
C ALA A 57 4.25 6.62 9.41
N GLN A 58 4.54 5.54 10.15
CA GLN A 58 4.96 4.26 9.59
C GLN A 58 3.87 3.57 8.76
N LEU A 59 2.59 3.85 9.01
CA LEU A 59 1.49 3.34 8.19
C LEU A 59 1.40 4.00 6.81
N PHE A 60 2.00 5.17 6.61
CA PHE A 60 1.86 5.93 5.37
C PHE A 60 2.27 5.15 4.12
N PRO A 61 3.45 4.50 4.05
CA PRO A 61 3.86 3.74 2.86
C PRO A 61 2.97 2.53 2.60
N VAL A 62 2.48 1.87 3.66
CA VAL A 62 1.54 0.75 3.53
C VAL A 62 0.21 1.21 2.95
N LEU A 63 -0.33 2.33 3.45
CA LEU A 63 -1.56 2.90 2.92
C LEU A 63 -1.37 3.38 1.47
N LEU A 64 -0.18 3.91 1.13
CA LEU A 64 0.17 4.25 -0.25
C LEU A 64 0.10 3.02 -1.17
N VAL A 65 0.63 1.87 -0.75
CA VAL A 65 0.50 0.60 -1.50
C VAL A 65 -0.98 0.24 -1.71
N VAL A 66 -1.78 0.31 -0.66
CA VAL A 66 -3.21 -0.08 -0.70
C VAL A 66 -4.00 0.82 -1.64
N PHE A 67 -3.97 2.14 -1.42
CA PHE A 67 -4.77 3.08 -2.20
C PHE A 67 -4.27 3.21 -3.64
N PHE A 68 -2.96 3.10 -3.88
CA PHE A 68 -2.44 3.13 -5.23
C PHE A 68 -2.75 1.84 -6.00
N SER A 69 -2.70 0.68 -5.34
CA SER A 69 -3.19 -0.58 -5.91
C SER A 69 -4.68 -0.52 -6.24
N GLN A 70 -5.49 0.07 -5.35
CA GLN A 70 -6.91 0.29 -5.60
C GLN A 70 -7.15 1.19 -6.83
N TYR A 71 -6.40 2.27 -6.95
CA TYR A 71 -6.44 3.17 -8.10
C TYR A 71 -6.10 2.42 -9.41
N LEU A 72 -4.99 1.67 -9.42
CA LEU A 72 -4.53 0.92 -10.59
C LEU A 72 -5.52 -0.18 -10.98
N ALA A 73 -6.04 -0.92 -10.00
CA ALA A 73 -7.04 -1.94 -10.26
C ALA A 73 -8.31 -1.34 -10.89
N SER A 74 -8.74 -0.16 -10.42
CA SER A 74 -9.88 0.55 -11.00
C SER A 74 -9.59 1.06 -12.40
N LEU A 75 -8.39 1.60 -12.63
CA LEU A 75 -7.93 2.09 -13.94
C LEU A 75 -7.93 0.98 -14.98
N HIS A 76 -7.53 -0.23 -14.58
CA HIS A 76 -7.36 -1.39 -15.46
C HIS A 76 -8.54 -2.38 -15.42
N LYS A 77 -9.62 -2.04 -14.69
CA LYS A 77 -10.82 -2.89 -14.51
C LYS A 77 -10.49 -4.29 -13.95
N GLN A 78 -9.50 -4.36 -13.08
CA GLN A 78 -9.02 -5.58 -12.42
C GLN A 78 -9.73 -5.85 -11.09
N PRO A 79 -9.66 -7.08 -10.55
CA PRO A 79 -10.19 -7.37 -9.22
C PRO A 79 -9.40 -6.62 -8.13
N VAL A 80 -9.99 -5.56 -7.60
CA VAL A 80 -9.39 -4.63 -6.61
C VAL A 80 -8.73 -5.38 -5.44
N VAL A 81 -9.44 -6.33 -4.83
CA VAL A 81 -8.94 -7.07 -3.67
C VAL A 81 -7.70 -7.91 -4.02
N ALA A 82 -7.67 -8.56 -5.19
CA ALA A 82 -6.53 -9.39 -5.60
C ALA A 82 -5.26 -8.55 -5.87
N VAL A 83 -5.41 -7.39 -6.51
CA VAL A 83 -4.29 -6.47 -6.75
C VAL A 83 -3.77 -5.89 -5.44
N ILE A 84 -4.66 -5.42 -4.55
CA ILE A 84 -4.26 -4.90 -3.22
C ILE A 84 -3.51 -5.98 -2.43
N THR A 85 -4.10 -7.18 -2.28
CA THR A 85 -3.50 -8.25 -1.47
C THR A 85 -2.14 -8.66 -2.02
N SER A 86 -2.00 -8.81 -3.34
CA SER A 86 -0.73 -9.15 -3.97
C SER A 86 0.33 -8.06 -3.77
N SER A 87 -0.04 -6.79 -3.98
CA SER A 87 0.88 -5.67 -3.81
C SER A 87 1.34 -5.51 -2.36
N VAL A 88 0.44 -5.64 -1.39
CA VAL A 88 0.81 -5.57 0.03
C VAL A 88 1.72 -6.72 0.40
N LEU A 89 1.35 -7.95 0.03
CA LEU A 89 2.16 -9.14 0.33
C LEU A 89 3.56 -9.03 -0.27
N LEU A 90 3.68 -8.64 -1.54
CA LEU A 90 4.96 -8.42 -2.19
C LEU A 90 5.76 -7.27 -1.59
N TYR A 91 5.11 -6.18 -1.19
CA TYR A 91 5.77 -5.08 -0.50
C TYR A 91 6.46 -5.54 0.79
N PHE A 92 5.75 -6.32 1.61
CA PHE A 92 6.33 -6.88 2.83
C PHE A 92 7.42 -7.91 2.54
N ILE A 93 7.24 -8.82 1.58
CA ILE A 93 8.26 -9.82 1.24
C ILE A 93 9.54 -9.15 0.75
N ILE A 94 9.46 -8.23 -0.22
CA ILE A 94 10.63 -7.57 -0.81
C ILE A 94 11.33 -6.72 0.24
N CYS A 95 10.58 -5.94 1.02
CA CYS A 95 11.19 -5.13 2.07
C CYS A 95 11.84 -5.99 3.16
N PHE A 96 11.27 -7.17 3.46
CA PHE A 96 11.85 -8.10 4.43
C PHE A 96 13.12 -8.76 3.90
N GLN A 97 13.10 -9.22 2.64
CA GLN A 97 14.24 -9.89 2.02
C GLN A 97 15.45 -8.96 1.83
N TRP A 98 15.20 -7.67 1.59
CA TRP A 98 16.27 -6.68 1.36
C TRP A 98 16.65 -5.91 2.63
N GLU A 99 16.21 -6.36 3.80
CA GLU A 99 16.50 -5.73 5.10
C GLU A 99 16.17 -4.23 5.11
N LEU A 100 15.12 -3.83 4.40
CA LEU A 100 14.72 -2.42 4.24
C LEU A 100 13.93 -1.88 5.44
N PHE A 101 14.04 -2.53 6.60
CA PHE A 101 13.51 -2.01 7.84
C PHE A 101 14.47 -0.95 8.37
N HIS A 102 13.91 0.16 8.86
CA HIS A 102 14.71 1.08 9.63
C HIS A 102 14.90 0.51 11.04
N ASP A 103 16.04 0.79 11.67
CA ASP A 103 16.27 0.40 13.05
C ASP A 103 15.13 0.88 13.95
N GLY A 104 14.39 -0.06 14.54
CA GLY A 104 13.23 0.20 15.39
C GLY A 104 11.88 0.37 14.68
N SER A 105 11.79 0.19 13.35
CA SER A 105 10.50 0.16 12.66
C SER A 105 9.91 -1.25 12.60
N VAL A 106 8.63 -1.37 12.95
CA VAL A 106 7.90 -2.65 12.86
C VAL A 106 7.37 -2.87 11.43
N ILE A 107 7.24 -1.78 10.68
CA ILE A 107 6.63 -1.72 9.34
C ILE A 107 7.67 -1.21 8.34
N PRO A 108 7.71 -1.71 7.09
CA PRO A 108 8.61 -1.19 6.08
C PRO A 108 8.27 0.26 5.74
N ILE A 109 9.29 1.13 5.66
CA ILE A 109 9.11 2.56 5.42
C ILE A 109 9.59 3.03 4.05
N ASN A 110 9.68 2.13 3.08
CA ASN A 110 10.26 2.43 1.79
C ASN A 110 9.21 2.93 0.77
N PHE A 111 9.20 4.25 0.53
CA PHE A 111 8.27 4.92 -0.38
C PHE A 111 8.45 4.54 -1.86
N PRO A 112 9.68 4.46 -2.43
CA PRO A 112 9.89 3.97 -3.78
C PRO A 112 9.23 2.62 -4.07
N PHE A 113 9.42 1.62 -3.20
CA PHE A 113 8.76 0.31 -3.39
C PHE A 113 7.25 0.38 -3.22
N ALA A 114 6.77 1.26 -2.34
CA ALA A 114 5.34 1.48 -2.18
C ALA A 114 4.64 1.99 -3.45
N ILE A 115 5.39 2.61 -4.36
CA ILE A 115 4.91 3.07 -5.67
C ILE A 115 5.16 2.03 -6.76
N LEU A 116 6.37 1.47 -6.80
CA LEU A 116 6.78 0.57 -7.89
C LEU A 116 6.05 -0.77 -7.85
N ILE A 117 5.86 -1.37 -6.66
CA ILE A 117 5.27 -2.70 -6.53
C ILE A 117 3.83 -2.73 -7.05
N PRO A 118 2.92 -1.81 -6.67
CA PRO A 118 1.58 -1.76 -7.24
C PRO A 118 1.54 -1.69 -8.77
N ILE A 119 2.49 -0.97 -9.39
CA ILE A 119 2.59 -0.86 -10.86
C ILE A 119 2.96 -2.21 -11.46
N ILE A 120 4.01 -2.85 -10.92
CA ILE A 120 4.47 -4.16 -11.37
C ILE A 120 3.35 -5.19 -11.23
N VAL A 121 2.72 -5.27 -10.05
CA VAL A 121 1.61 -6.20 -9.80
C VAL A 121 0.46 -5.97 -10.78
N SER A 122 0.00 -4.72 -10.94
CA SER A 122 -1.08 -4.44 -11.87
C SER A 122 -0.72 -4.80 -13.31
N PHE A 123 0.53 -4.60 -13.73
CA PHE A 123 1.04 -5.01 -15.04
C PHE A 123 1.01 -6.54 -15.21
N PHE A 124 1.47 -7.32 -14.23
CA PHE A 124 1.40 -8.79 -14.27
C PHE A 124 -0.05 -9.30 -14.35
N TYR A 125 -0.97 -8.69 -13.60
CA TYR A 125 -2.39 -9.01 -13.69
C TYR A 125 -2.99 -8.70 -15.08
N GLN A 126 -2.49 -7.69 -15.80
CA GLN A 126 -2.89 -7.42 -17.18
C GLN A 126 -2.31 -8.46 -18.14
N TYR A 127 -1.00 -8.71 -18.02
CA TYR A 127 -0.27 -9.60 -18.91
C TYR A 127 -0.82 -11.02 -18.87
N LEU A 128 -1.12 -11.54 -17.67
CA LEU A 128 -1.68 -12.87 -17.48
C LEU A 128 -3.18 -12.96 -17.79
N GLN A 129 -3.84 -11.85 -18.16
CA GLN A 129 -5.28 -11.75 -18.42
C GLN A 129 -6.16 -12.40 -17.32
N LEU A 130 -5.68 -12.40 -16.07
CA LEU A 130 -6.30 -13.09 -14.94
C LEU A 130 -7.75 -12.63 -14.70
N TRP A 131 -8.13 -11.43 -15.14
CA TRP A 131 -9.51 -10.93 -15.07
C TRP A 131 -10.52 -11.83 -15.81
N SER A 132 -10.13 -12.47 -16.92
CA SER A 132 -11.01 -13.39 -17.65
C SER A 132 -11.34 -14.62 -16.83
N VAL A 133 -10.39 -15.13 -16.05
CA VAL A 133 -10.54 -16.34 -15.22
C VAL A 133 -11.51 -16.11 -14.05
N PHE A 134 -11.66 -14.86 -13.59
CA PHE A 134 -12.60 -14.51 -12.52
C PHE A 134 -14.06 -14.34 -12.98
N LYS A 135 -14.33 -14.30 -14.30
CA LYS A 135 -15.66 -13.94 -14.82
C LYS A 135 -16.59 -15.14 -15.09
N ASP A 136 -16.04 -16.36 -15.21
CA ASP A 136 -16.76 -17.50 -15.80
C ASP A 136 -17.23 -18.60 -14.83
N SER A 137 -17.33 -18.38 -13.52
CA SER A 137 -17.72 -19.46 -12.59
C SER A 137 -19.22 -19.40 -12.18
N HIS A 138 -19.92 -20.49 -12.46
CA HIS A 138 -21.38 -20.63 -12.39
C HIS A 138 -21.90 -21.38 -11.13
N LEU A 139 -21.14 -21.41 -10.03
CA LEU A 139 -21.46 -22.08 -8.75
C LEU A 139 -20.92 -21.24 -7.53
N PRO A 140 -21.16 -21.60 -6.24
CA PRO A 140 -21.49 -20.66 -5.16
C PRO A 140 -20.42 -19.58 -4.94
N ASN A 141 -20.82 -18.36 -5.28
CA ASN A 141 -20.01 -17.20 -5.70
C ASN A 141 -18.88 -16.75 -4.75
N VAL A 142 -18.91 -17.11 -3.46
CA VAL A 142 -17.94 -16.58 -2.47
C VAL A 142 -16.72 -17.50 -2.32
N VAL A 143 -16.92 -18.81 -2.33
CA VAL A 143 -15.83 -19.78 -2.09
C VAL A 143 -14.90 -19.85 -3.30
N GLU A 144 -15.45 -19.99 -4.51
CA GLU A 144 -14.67 -20.00 -5.76
C GLU A 144 -13.92 -18.68 -5.98
N ARG A 145 -14.56 -17.55 -5.67
CA ARG A 145 -13.90 -16.23 -5.76
C ARG A 145 -12.73 -16.10 -4.79
N SER A 146 -12.86 -16.68 -3.59
CA SER A 146 -11.78 -16.71 -2.60
C SER A 146 -10.64 -17.64 -3.03
N ILE A 147 -10.97 -18.82 -3.57
CA ILE A 147 -9.97 -19.77 -4.10
C ILE A 147 -9.21 -19.15 -5.28
N ASN A 148 -9.92 -18.58 -6.25
CA ASN A 148 -9.32 -17.91 -7.40
C ASN A 148 -8.45 -16.72 -6.95
N LEU A 149 -8.87 -15.99 -5.92
CA LEU A 149 -8.07 -14.91 -5.33
C LEU A 149 -6.77 -15.45 -4.75
N VAL A 150 -6.82 -16.48 -3.91
CA VAL A 150 -5.62 -17.07 -3.30
C VAL A 150 -4.68 -17.61 -4.38
N ILE A 151 -5.19 -18.38 -5.33
CA ILE A 151 -4.37 -18.94 -6.43
C ILE A 151 -3.71 -17.81 -7.23
N SER A 152 -4.48 -16.79 -7.59
CA SER A 152 -3.96 -15.65 -8.37
C SER A 152 -2.90 -14.86 -7.61
N VAL A 153 -3.11 -14.59 -6.33
CA VAL A 153 -2.14 -13.91 -5.47
C VAL A 153 -0.86 -14.74 -5.36
N CYS A 154 -0.97 -16.05 -5.11
CA CYS A 154 0.18 -16.95 -5.02
C CYS A 154 0.95 -17.01 -6.34
N LEU A 155 0.26 -17.12 -7.49
CA LEU A 155 0.89 -17.14 -8.81
C LEU A 155 1.65 -15.84 -9.09
N VAL A 156 1.01 -14.69 -8.92
CA VAL A 156 1.63 -13.39 -9.20
C VAL A 156 2.79 -13.13 -8.23
N SER A 157 2.62 -13.44 -6.95
CA SER A 157 3.66 -13.22 -5.94
C SER A 157 4.87 -14.12 -6.16
N SER A 158 4.66 -15.42 -6.42
CA SER A 158 5.77 -16.35 -6.69
C SER A 158 6.53 -16.00 -7.97
N LEU A 159 5.83 -15.60 -9.02
CA LEU A 159 6.45 -15.24 -10.29
C LEU A 159 7.29 -13.96 -10.18
N ILE A 160 6.83 -12.97 -9.40
CA ILE A 160 7.58 -11.72 -9.17
C ILE A 160 8.78 -11.94 -8.25
N VAL A 161 8.67 -12.78 -7.21
CA VAL A 161 9.79 -13.04 -6.26
C VAL A 161 10.88 -13.91 -6.88
N CYS A 162 10.53 -14.79 -7.84
CA CYS A 162 11.48 -15.69 -8.48
C CYS A 162 12.24 -15.06 -9.67
N LEU A 163 11.79 -13.89 -10.14
CA LEU A 163 12.43 -13.08 -11.18
C LEU A 163 13.56 -12.23 -10.60
#